data_AF-A0A1L5F9I1-F1
#
_entry.id   AF-A0A1L5F9I1-F1
#
_cell.length_a   1.000
_cell.length_b   1.000
_cell.length_c   1.000
_cell.angle_alpha   90.00
_cell.angle_beta   90.00
_cell.angle_gamma   90.00
#
_symmetry.space_group_name_H-M   'P 1'
#
loop_
_entity.id
_entity.type
_entity.pdbx_description
1 polymer ?
#
loop_
_entity_poly.entity_id
_entity_poly.type
_entity_poly.pdbx_seq_one_letter_code
_entity_poly.pdbx_strand_id
1 'polypeptide(L)' 'MHIHISGIRYSEKKERNHLPFLKSDFNYVDCLRSLKEFKAKGCIICESPMLEKDALMLKNTYEKL' A
#
# COMPACT_ATOMS: atom_id res chain seq x y z
N MET A 1 7.57 -13.24 -0.82
CA MET A 1 7.43 -12.08 0.09
C MET A 1 6.05 -12.07 0.72
N HIS A 2 5.97 -11.72 1.98
CA HIS A 2 4.72 -11.46 2.70
C HIS A 2 4.79 -10.01 3.15
N ILE A 3 3.96 -9.14 2.59
CA ILE A 3 4.04 -7.69 2.79
C ILE A 3 2.72 -7.19 3.35
N HIS A 4 2.75 -6.52 4.49
CA HIS A 4 1.62 -5.75 5.00
C HIS A 4 1.80 -4.30 4.56
N ILE A 5 0.76 -3.69 4.01
CA ILE A 5 0.85 -2.35 3.44
C ILE A 5 -0.36 -1.51 3.84
N SER A 6 -0.10 -0.29 4.28
CA SER A 6 -1.12 0.69 4.69
C SER A 6 -0.57 2.11 4.56
N GLY A 7 -1.45 3.09 4.40
CA GLY A 7 -1.08 4.49 4.61
C GLY A 7 -0.96 4.76 6.11
N ILE A 8 0.01 5.54 6.56
CA ILE A 8 0.22 5.81 7.99
C ILE A 8 0.07 7.29 8.29
N ARG A 9 -0.71 7.60 9.34
CA ARG A 9 -0.65 8.92 9.98
C ARG A 9 0.42 8.89 11.06
N TYR A 10 1.42 9.74 10.91
CA TYR A 10 2.44 9.94 11.94
C TYR A 10 2.04 11.04 12.93
N SER A 11 2.64 10.96 14.11
CA SER A 11 2.68 12.00 15.13
C SER A 11 4.13 12.21 15.54
N GLU A 12 4.42 13.27 16.30
CA GLU A 12 5.77 13.53 16.80
C GLU A 12 6.38 12.35 17.59
N LYS A 13 5.54 11.46 18.15
CA LYS A 13 6.01 10.36 19.01
C LYS A 13 6.08 9.01 18.33
N LYS A 14 5.35 8.77 17.22
CA LYS A 14 5.26 7.50 16.45
C LYS A 14 4.13 7.52 15.42
N GLU A 15 3.95 6.41 14.72
CA GLU A 15 2.67 6.05 14.10
C GLU A 15 1.50 6.28 15.06
N ARG A 16 0.45 6.91 14.53
CA ARG A 16 -0.80 7.16 15.25
C ARG A 16 -1.90 6.20 14.82
N ASN A 17 -2.10 6.05 13.50
CA ASN A 17 -3.13 5.17 12.95
C ASN A 17 -2.95 4.95 11.44
N HIS A 18 -3.56 3.89 10.93
CA HIS A 18 -3.68 3.61 9.49
C HIS A 18 -4.61 4.62 8.79
N LEU A 19 -4.36 4.85 7.51
CA LEU A 19 -5.10 5.74 6.63
C LEU A 19 -5.40 5.05 5.29
N PRO A 20 -6.52 5.41 4.63
CA PRO A 20 -6.70 5.07 3.23
C PRO A 20 -5.56 5.60 2.37
N PHE A 21 -5.15 4.86 1.34
CA PHE A 21 -3.97 5.22 0.51
C PHE A 21 -4.08 6.60 -0.13
N LEU A 22 -5.28 6.99 -0.59
CA LEU A 22 -5.51 8.32 -1.18
C LEU A 22 -5.46 9.46 -0.14
N LYS A 23 -5.40 9.15 1.15
CA LYS A 23 -5.29 10.11 2.25
C LYS A 23 -3.93 10.06 2.93
N SER A 24 -3.01 9.20 2.49
CA SER A 24 -1.64 9.14 3.00
C SER A 24 -0.65 9.75 2.01
N ASP A 25 0.55 10.04 2.50
CA ASP A 25 1.72 10.47 1.73
C ASP A 25 2.50 9.29 1.12
N PHE A 26 2.05 8.06 1.35
CA PHE A 26 2.74 6.86 0.91
C PHE A 26 2.59 6.67 -0.60
N ASN A 27 3.72 6.73 -1.33
CA ASN A 27 3.77 6.53 -2.77
C ASN A 27 3.66 5.05 -3.16
N TYR A 28 2.44 4.52 -3.04
CA TYR A 28 2.14 3.13 -3.33
C TYR A 28 2.36 2.76 -4.81
N VAL A 29 2.21 3.72 -5.74
CA VAL A 29 2.39 3.46 -7.18
C VAL A 29 3.83 3.10 -7.48
N ASP A 30 4.80 3.86 -6.97
CA ASP A 30 6.22 3.56 -7.19
C ASP A 30 6.65 2.32 -6.42
N CYS A 31 6.10 2.09 -5.22
CA CYS A 31 6.31 0.84 -4.48
C CYS A 31 5.90 -0.39 -5.31
N LEU A 32 4.69 -0.35 -5.89
CA LEU A 32 4.18 -1.42 -6.76
C LEU A 32 5.02 -1.57 -8.04
N ARG A 33 5.47 -0.46 -8.64
CA ARG A 33 6.36 -0.49 -9.81
C ARG A 33 7.68 -1.18 -9.50
N SER A 34 8.33 -0.83 -8.38
CA SER A 34 9.55 -1.49 -7.95
C SER A 34 9.33 -2.99 -7.73
N LEU A 35 8.25 -3.40 -7.04
CA LEU A 35 7.95 -4.83 -6.86
C LEU A 35 7.83 -5.57 -8.21
N LYS A 36 7.21 -4.94 -9.21
CA LYS A 36 7.09 -5.49 -10.56
C LYS A 36 8.46 -5.58 -11.27
N GLU A 37 9.26 -4.52 -11.24
CA GLU A 37 10.59 -4.44 -11.87
C GLU A 37 11.55 -5.49 -11.32
N PHE A 38 11.55 -5.69 -10.00
CA PHE A 38 12.34 -6.72 -9.34
C PHE A 38 11.77 -8.13 -9.49
N LYS A 39 10.65 -8.30 -10.21
CA LYS A 39 9.93 -9.58 -10.38
C LYS A 39 9.64 -10.25 -9.03
N ALA A 40 9.35 -9.44 -8.01
CA ALA A 40 9.06 -9.93 -6.68
C ALA A 40 7.83 -10.84 -6.70
N LYS A 41 7.91 -12.00 -6.03
CA LYS A 41 6.80 -12.95 -5.91
C LYS A 41 6.34 -13.02 -4.46
N GLY A 42 5.04 -13.03 -4.23
CA GLY A 42 4.50 -13.01 -2.88
C GLY A 42 3.05 -12.61 -2.79
N CYS A 43 2.63 -12.31 -1.56
CA CYS A 43 1.32 -11.78 -1.23
C CYS A 43 1.47 -10.41 -0.57
N ILE A 44 0.60 -9.47 -0.95
CA ILE A 44 0.43 -8.18 -0.32
C ILE A 44 -0.89 -8.20 0.44
N ILE A 45 -0.84 -7.90 1.73
CA ILE A 45 -1.99 -7.73 2.61
C ILE A 45 -2.23 -6.24 2.78
N CYS A 46 -3.39 -5.76 2.32
CA CYS A 46 -3.84 -4.40 2.56
C CYS A 46 -4.32 -4.29 4.00
N GLU A 47 -3.79 -3.34 4.78
CA GLU A 47 -4.23 -3.06 6.16
C GLU A 47 -4.88 -1.67 6.28
N SER A 48 -5.33 -1.11 5.16
CA SER A 48 -6.08 0.15 5.14
C SER A 48 -7.37 0.04 5.96
N PRO A 49 -7.85 1.13 6.60
CA PRO A 49 -9.20 1.19 7.16
C PRO A 49 -10.32 0.96 6.13
N MET A 50 -10.01 1.08 4.83
CA MET A 50 -10.93 0.82 3.70
C MET A 50 -10.46 -0.38 2.88
N LEU A 51 -10.37 -1.55 3.53
CA LEU A 51 -9.74 -2.76 3.01
C LEU A 51 -10.10 -3.09 1.55
N GLU A 52 -11.39 -3.29 1.24
CA GLU A 52 -11.81 -3.77 -0.08
C GLU A 52 -11.55 -2.73 -1.17
N LYS A 53 -11.81 -1.45 -0.88
CA LYS A 53 -11.62 -0.37 -1.85
C LYS A 53 -10.15 -0.17 -2.17
N ASP A 54 -9.32 -0.14 -1.15
CA ASP A 54 -7.89 0.11 -1.32
C ASP A 54 -7.17 -1.13 -1.87
N ALA A 55 -7.56 -2.35 -1.46
CA ALA A 55 -7.03 -3.57 -2.07
C ALA A 55 -7.35 -3.63 -3.57
N LEU A 56 -8.59 -3.30 -3.97
CA LEU A 56 -8.97 -3.24 -5.38
C LEU A 56 -8.20 -2.14 -6.13
N MET A 57 -8.00 -0.99 -5.51
CA MET A 57 -7.20 0.10 -6.07
C MET A 57 -5.74 -0.30 -6.30
N LEU A 58 -5.11 -0.94 -5.31
CA LEU A 58 -3.73 -1.44 -5.42
C LEU A 58 -3.61 -2.47 -6.54
N LYS A 59 -4.54 -3.43 -6.60
CA LYS A 59 -4.59 -4.44 -7.67
C LYS A 59 -4.72 -3.79 -9.05
N ASN A 60 -5.71 -2.91 -9.23
CA ASN A 60 -5.95 -2.22 -10.50
C ASN A 60 -4.76 -1.33 -10.91
N THR A 61 -4.06 -0.75 -9.94
CA THR A 61 -2.83 0.03 -10.20
C THR A 61 -1.72 -0.89 -10.70
N TYR A 62 -1.48 -2.00 -10.00
CA TYR A 62 -0.46 -2.97 -10.37
C TYR A 62 -0.69 -3.60 -11.76
N GLU A 63 -1.94 -3.91 -12.11
CA GLU A 63 -2.31 -4.47 -13.43
C GLU A 63 -2.14 -3.48 -14.59
N LYS A 64 -2.12 -2.16 -14.30
CA LYS A 64 -1.92 -1.10 -15.30
C LYS A 64 -0.46 -0.67 -15.48
N LEU A 65 0.40 -0.98 -14.50
CA LEU A 65 1.86 -0.91 -14.65
C LEU A 65 2.33 -2.01 -15.59
#